data_AF-A0A929K4I3-F1
#
_entry.id   AF-A0A929K4I3-F1
#
_cell.length_a   1.000
_cell.length_b   1.000
_cell.length_c   1.000
_cell.angle_alpha   90.00
_cell.angle_beta   90.00
_cell.angle_gamma   90.00
#
_symmetry.space_group_name_H-M   'P 1'
#
loop_
_entity.id
_entity.type
_entity.pdbx_description
1 polymer ?
#
loop_
_entity_poly.entity_id
_entity_poly.type
_entity_poly.pdbx_seq_one_letter_code
_entity_poly.pdbx_strand_id
1 'polypeptide(L)'
;MLEIKFIRENKDLVAKAFKARGNDLSLDSLLEVDSQRRKLLQEVEDLRSLRNRVSEEIGKQKKAKKNAEELIAQMKEVASRIKELDNLL
;
A
#
# COMPACT_ATOMS: atom_id res chain seq x y z
N MET A 1 18.61 -11.69 11.80
CA MET A 1 17.18 -11.32 11.83
C MET A 1 16.50 -12.06 10.68
N LEU A 2 15.37 -12.75 10.90
CA LEU A 2 14.67 -13.44 9.81
C LEU A 2 13.92 -12.41 8.95
N GLU A 3 13.95 -12.56 7.63
CA GLU A 3 13.19 -11.71 6.73
C GLU A 3 11.69 -12.00 6.84
N ILE A 4 10.86 -10.95 6.85
CA ILE A 4 9.39 -11.08 6.93
C ILE A 4 8.81 -11.87 5.75
N LYS A 5 9.44 -11.77 4.58
CA LYS A 5 9.08 -12.55 3.38
C LYS A 5 9.27 -14.04 3.64
N PHE A 6 10.43 -14.42 4.20
CA PHE A 6 10.73 -15.81 4.53
C PHE A 6 9.75 -16.35 5.58
N ILE A 7 9.43 -15.57 6.61
CA ILE A 7 8.44 -15.94 7.64
C ILE A 7 7.06 -16.19 7.03
N ARG A 8 6.65 -15.33 6.08
CA ARG A 8 5.36 -15.45 5.38
C ARG A 8 5.29 -16.70 4.50
N GLU A 9 6.35 -16.97 3.74
CA GLU A 9 6.41 -18.11 2.82
C GLU A 9 6.62 -19.44 3.56
N ASN A 10 7.22 -19.41 4.76
CA ASN A 10 7.62 -20.60 5.50
C ASN A 10 7.06 -20.62 6.94
N LYS A 11 5.85 -20.10 7.14
CA LYS A 11 5.21 -19.96 8.47
C LYS A 11 5.33 -21.21 9.33
N ASP A 12 5.00 -22.37 8.78
CA ASP A 12 5.00 -23.63 9.52
C ASP A 12 6.40 -24.08 9.94
N LEU A 13 7.40 -23.85 9.07
CA LEU A 13 8.79 -24.15 9.35
C LEU A 13 9.31 -23.26 10.48
N VAL A 14 9.00 -21.96 10.41
CA VAL A 14 9.39 -20.99 11.45
C VAL A 14 8.70 -21.32 12.77
N ALA A 15 7.40 -21.61 12.77
CA ALA A 15 6.66 -22.00 13.97
C ALA A 15 7.22 -23.27 14.62
N LYS A 16 7.58 -24.30 13.83
CA LYS A 16 8.25 -25.51 14.33
C LYS A 16 9.61 -25.20 14.95
N ALA A 17 10.40 -24.32 14.33
CA ALA A 17 11.70 -23.91 14.86
C ALA A 17 11.59 -23.15 16.19
N PHE A 18 10.56 -22.31 16.36
CA PHE A 18 10.27 -21.65 17.63
C PHE A 18 9.86 -22.66 18.71
N LYS A 19 8.95 -23.59 18.39
CA LYS A 19 8.54 -24.66 19.31
C LYS A 19 9.69 -25.54 19.75
N ALA A 20 10.59 -25.90 18.84
CA ALA A 20 11.80 -26.67 19.16
C ALA A 20 12.75 -25.96 20.13
N ARG A 21 12.67 -24.62 20.21
CA ARG A 21 13.40 -23.79 21.18
C ARG A 21 12.62 -23.47 22.44
N GLY A 22 11.47 -24.13 22.66
CA GLY A 22 10.61 -23.92 23.83
C GLY A 22 9.79 -22.64 23.79
N ASN A 23 9.69 -21.98 22.63
CA ASN A 23 8.90 -20.75 22.47
C ASN A 23 7.64 -21.06 21.66
N ASP A 24 6.47 -20.79 22.24
CA ASP A 24 5.19 -20.85 21.52
C ASP A 24 4.80 -19.44 21.06
N LEU A 25 5.52 -18.96 20.03
CA LEU A 25 5.27 -17.65 19.43
C LEU A 25 4.28 -17.82 18.28
N SER A 26 3.09 -17.25 18.42
CA SER A 26 2.17 -17.11 17.29
C SER A 26 2.71 -16.07 16.32
N LEU A 27 2.87 -16.48 15.06
CA LEU A 27 3.25 -15.60 13.96
C LEU A 27 2.04 -14.89 13.34
N ASP A 28 0.83 -15.17 13.83
CA ASP A 28 -0.41 -14.71 13.20
C ASP A 28 -0.54 -13.19 13.25
N SER A 29 -0.29 -12.59 14.42
CA SER A 29 -0.32 -11.13 14.59
C SER A 29 0.73 -10.42 13.73
N LEU A 30 1.93 -11.00 13.62
CA LEU A 30 3.00 -10.48 12.77
C LEU A 30 2.58 -10.49 11.29
N LEU A 31 1.98 -11.61 10.83
CA LEU A 31 1.54 -11.75 9.45
C LEU A 31 0.31 -10.88 9.14
N GLU A 32 -0.54 -10.62 10.14
CA GLU A 32 -1.67 -9.71 10.02
C GLU A 32 -1.20 -8.27 9.81
N VAL A 33 -0.27 -7.78 10.65
CA VAL A 33 0.32 -6.44 10.50
C VAL A 33 1.06 -6.31 9.16
N ASP A 34 1.82 -7.33 8.74
CA ASP A 34 2.46 -7.36 7.43
C ASP A 34 1.44 -7.30 6.27
N SER A 35 0.31 -7.99 6.42
CA SER A 35 -0.79 -7.97 5.44
C SER A 35 -1.43 -6.58 5.34
N GLN A 36 -1.70 -5.93 6.47
CA GLN A 36 -2.22 -4.56 6.53
C GLN A 36 -1.26 -3.58 5.85
N ARG A 37 0.04 -3.65 6.19
CA ARG A 37 1.06 -2.83 5.56
C ARG A 37 1.12 -3.01 4.06
N ARG A 38 1.06 -4.25 3.56
CA ARG A 38 1.06 -4.53 2.12
C ARG A 38 -0.17 -3.98 1.40
N LYS A 39 -1.35 -4.08 2.03
CA LYS A 39 -2.57 -3.49 1.48
C LYS A 39 -2.47 -1.96 1.37
N LEU A 40 -1.95 -1.31 2.41
CA LEU A 40 -1.73 0.15 2.39
C LEU A 40 -0.73 0.55 1.30
N LEU A 41 0.37 -0.18 1.16
CA LEU A 41 1.34 0.08 0.08
C LEU A 41 0.71 -0.05 -1.31
N GLN A 42 -0.13 -1.07 -1.51
CA GLN A 42 -0.84 -1.25 -2.77
C GLN A 42 -1.83 -0.11 -3.03
N GLU A 43 -2.62 0.29 -2.03
CA GLU A 43 -3.57 1.40 -2.13
C GLU A 43 -2.86 2.71 -2.51
N VAL A 44 -1.72 3.00 -1.88
CA VAL A 44 -0.89 4.17 -2.20
C VAL A 44 -0.42 4.13 -3.66
N GLU A 45 0.06 2.98 -4.13
CA GLU A 45 0.55 2.85 -5.50
C GLU A 45 -0.58 2.98 -6.53
N ASP A 46 -1.74 2.39 -6.24
CA ASP A 46 -2.93 2.50 -7.08
C ASP A 46 -3.41 3.97 -7.19
N LEU A 47 -3.43 4.70 -6.07
CA LEU A 47 -3.79 6.12 -6.04
C LEU A 47 -2.77 6.99 -6.79
N ARG A 48 -1.46 6.69 -6.67
CA ARG A 48 -0.40 7.37 -7.43
C ARG A 48 -0.57 7.14 -8.93
N SER A 49 -0.85 5.91 -9.33
CA SER A 49 -1.12 5.53 -10.72
C SER A 49 -2.35 6.25 -11.27
N LEU A 50 -3.44 6.28 -10.50
CA LEU A 50 -4.66 7.02 -10.84
C LEU A 50 -4.37 8.51 -11.03
N ARG A 51 -3.69 9.14 -10.08
CA ARG A 51 -3.33 10.56 -10.13
C ARG A 51 -2.54 10.89 -11.38
N ASN A 52 -1.55 10.07 -11.73
CA ASN A 52 -0.72 10.29 -12.90
C ASN A 52 -1.56 10.19 -14.20
N ARG A 53 -2.40 9.16 -14.32
CA ARG A 53 -3.30 8.97 -15.48
C ARG A 53 -4.25 10.14 -15.66
N VAL A 54 -4.94 10.56 -14.60
CA VAL A 54 -5.90 11.66 -14.66
C VAL A 54 -5.18 13.00 -14.90
N SER A 55 -3.98 13.19 -14.39
CA SER A 55 -3.17 14.39 -14.67
C SER A 55 -2.83 14.52 -16.16
N GLU A 56 -2.52 13.41 -16.83
CA GLU A 56 -2.34 13.40 -18.29
C GLU A 56 -3.63 13.74 -19.04
N GLU A 57 -4.78 13.21 -18.60
CA GLU A 57 -6.09 13.52 -19.17
C GLU A 57 -6.45 14.99 -18.99
N ILE A 58 -6.21 15.58 -17.82
CA ILE A 58 -6.37 17.02 -17.56
C ILE A 58 -5.53 17.83 -18.54
N GLY A 59 -4.26 17.42 -18.77
CA GLY A 59 -3.39 18.06 -19.74
C GLY A 59 -3.95 18.04 -21.17
N LYS A 60 -4.51 16.90 -21.58
CA LYS A 60 -5.18 16.75 -22.89
C LYS A 60 -6.46 17.60 -22.99
N GLN A 61 -7.28 17.63 -21.95
CA GLN A 61 -8.52 18.42 -21.92
C GLN A 61 -8.23 19.93 -21.96
N LYS A 62 -7.24 20.41 -21.21
CA LYS A 62 -6.80 21.81 -21.25
C LYS A 62 -6.31 22.21 -22.65
N LYS A 63 -5.53 21.36 -23.32
CA LYS A 63 -5.11 21.57 -24.72
C LYS A 63 -6.30 21.64 -25.67
N ALA A 64 -7.34 20.85 -25.42
CA ALA A 64 -8.59 20.86 -26.17
C ALA A 64 -9.57 22.00 -25.78
N LYS A 65 -9.15 22.94 -24.92
CA LYS A 65 -9.97 24.04 -24.37
C LYS A 65 -11.25 23.54 -23.65
N LYS A 66 -11.24 22.33 -23.11
CA LYS A 66 -12.33 21.76 -22.30
C LYS A 66 -12.10 22.10 -20.82
N ASN A 67 -13.20 22.23 -20.05
CA ASN A 67 -13.12 22.42 -18.61
C ASN A 67 -12.67 21.12 -17.93
N ALA A 68 -11.63 21.21 -17.08
CA ALA A 68 -11.07 20.10 -16.30
C ALA A 68 -10.98 20.44 -14.80
N GLU A 69 -11.69 21.47 -14.32
CA GLU A 69 -11.66 21.95 -12.94
C GLU A 69 -12.10 20.88 -11.94
N GLU A 70 -13.14 20.10 -12.29
CA GLU A 70 -13.66 19.01 -11.45
C GLU A 70 -12.62 17.90 -11.26
N LEU A 71 -11.95 17.49 -12.34
CA LEU A 71 -10.85 16.52 -12.27
C LEU A 71 -9.67 17.04 -11.44
N ILE A 72 -9.36 18.33 -11.54
CA ILE A 72 -8.30 18.95 -10.74
C ILE A 72 -8.67 18.91 -9.25
N ALA A 73 -9.93 19.18 -8.89
CA ALA A 73 -10.39 19.10 -7.50
C ALA A 73 -10.28 17.66 -6.96
N GLN A 74 -10.79 16.67 -7.70
CA GLN A 74 -10.67 15.25 -7.33
C GLN A 74 -9.21 14.82 -7.15
N MET A 75 -8.29 15.28 -8.01
CA MET A 75 -6.87 14.92 -7.89
C MET A 75 -6.17 15.56 -6.69
N LYS A 76 -6.66 16.70 -6.18
CA LYS A 76 -6.18 17.26 -4.90
C LYS A 76 -6.59 16.40 -3.71
N GLU A 77 -7.80 15.87 -3.72
CA GLU A 77 -8.28 14.94 -2.68
C GLU A 77 -7.46 13.65 -2.69
N VAL A 78 -7.20 13.08 -3.88
CA VAL A 78 -6.33 11.91 -4.04
C VAL A 78 -4.91 12.20 -3.51
N ALA A 79 -4.37 13.39 -3.77
CA ALA A 79 -3.06 13.76 -3.24
C ALA A 79 -3.03 13.87 -1.71
N SER A 80 -4.12 14.38 -1.10
CA SER A 80 -4.26 14.40 0.37
C SER A 80 -4.32 12.98 0.92
N ARG A 81 -5.13 12.12 0.28
CA ARG A 81 -5.28 10.72 0.69
C ARG A 81 -3.98 9.94 0.62
N ILE A 82 -3.19 10.12 -0.45
CA ILE A 82 -1.85 9.53 -0.56
C ILE A 82 -0.97 9.95 0.62
N LYS A 83 -0.99 11.25 0.98
CA LYS A 83 -0.18 11.77 2.10
C LYS A 83 -0.61 11.19 3.44
N GLU A 84 -1.91 11.02 3.67
CA GLU A 84 -2.44 10.38 4.88
C GLU A 84 -2.00 8.92 4.97
N LEU A 85 -2.11 8.17 3.88
CA LEU A 85 -1.71 6.77 3.82
C LEU A 85 -0.20 6.60 3.97
N ASP A 86 0.61 7.47 3.36
CA ASP A 86 2.07 7.48 3.52
C ASP A 86 2.49 7.77 4.98
N ASN A 87 1.70 8.54 5.76
CA ASN A 87 1.96 8.76 7.18
C ASN A 87 1.57 7.56 8.07
N LEU A 88 0.69 6.69 7.60
CA LEU A 88 0.26 5.48 8.31
C LEU A 88 1.20 4.28 8.06
N LEU A 89 2.08 4.38 7.07
CA LEU A 89 3.06 3.36 6.67
C LEU A 89 4.36 3.43 7.48
#